data_AF-A0A552QQI4-F1
#
_entry.id   AF-A0A552QQI4-F1
#
_cell.length_a   1.000
_cell.length_b   1.000
_cell.length_c   1.000
_cell.angle_alpha   90.00
_cell.angle_beta   90.00
_cell.angle_gamma   90.00
#
_symmetry.space_group_name_H-M   'P 1'
#
loop_
_entity.id
_entity.type
_entity.pdbx_description
1 polymer ?
#
loop_
_entity_poly.entity_id
_entity_poly.type
_entity_poly.pdbx_seq_one_letter_code
_entity_poly.pdbx_strand_id
1 'polypeptide(L)'
;MNKTAAWAATAMLAASLLTGAGSAGAAQGDTRAAGAYCLANDWGTPKVSVKPCAPGDQGQHWVVSGHQVALANARGYCLANTWGTAEVSVKPCAPRDQGQYWDVAGQKLSLNFAPAYCLANAWGTPAVSTKPCDTSDPGQHWVVFNDQISLALA
;
A
#
# COMPACT_ATOMS: atom_id res chain seq x y z
N MET A 1 -68.03 31.85 -52.09
CA MET A 1 -68.95 31.47 -51.00
C MET A 1 -68.11 30.70 -49.97
N ASN A 2 -67.58 31.41 -48.97
CA ASN A 2 -68.03 31.45 -47.55
C ASN A 2 -67.29 30.36 -46.73
N LYS A 3 -66.29 30.74 -45.90
CA LYS A 3 -66.39 31.06 -44.45
C LYS A 3 -66.84 29.80 -43.66
N THR A 4 -66.16 29.28 -42.62
CA THR A 4 -65.52 29.92 -41.44
C THR A 4 -64.89 28.85 -40.53
N ALA A 5 -63.82 29.22 -39.79
CA ALA A 5 -63.44 28.98 -38.35
C ALA A 5 -63.90 27.67 -37.62
N ALA A 6 -63.23 27.10 -36.61
CA ALA A 6 -62.37 27.63 -35.54
C ALA A 6 -61.65 26.48 -34.77
N TRP A 7 -60.44 26.77 -34.30
CA TRP A 7 -59.82 26.50 -32.99
C TRP A 7 -60.24 25.29 -32.12
N ALA A 8 -59.24 24.48 -31.72
CA ALA A 8 -59.00 24.10 -30.32
C ALA A 8 -57.58 23.53 -30.15
N ALA A 9 -56.72 24.28 -29.44
CA ALA A 9 -55.46 23.79 -28.91
C ALA A 9 -55.72 23.23 -27.51
N THR A 10 -55.22 22.03 -27.20
CA THR A 10 -55.02 21.60 -25.81
C THR A 10 -53.85 20.64 -25.71
N ALA A 11 -53.05 20.89 -24.69
CA ALA A 11 -51.73 20.36 -24.41
C ALA A 11 -51.70 18.88 -24.02
N MET A 12 -50.52 18.26 -24.11
CA MET A 12 -49.86 17.65 -22.95
C MET A 12 -48.37 17.44 -23.23
N LEU A 13 -47.54 18.16 -22.45
CA LEU A 13 -46.12 17.90 -22.29
C LEU A 13 -45.93 16.60 -21.50
N ALA A 14 -45.11 15.68 -22.02
CA ALA A 14 -44.45 14.67 -21.21
C ALA A 14 -42.97 14.66 -21.62
N ALA A 15 -42.14 15.36 -20.84
CA ALA A 15 -40.69 15.31 -20.96
C ALA A 15 -40.19 13.99 -20.37
N SER A 16 -39.71 13.09 -21.22
CA SER A 16 -38.99 11.89 -20.78
C SER A 16 -37.54 12.25 -20.46
N LEU A 17 -37.29 12.79 -19.27
CA LEU A 17 -35.94 12.85 -18.69
C LEU A 17 -35.67 11.54 -17.96
N LEU A 18 -35.19 10.53 -18.69
CA LEU A 18 -34.44 9.43 -18.11
C LEU A 18 -32.96 9.75 -18.26
N THR A 19 -32.44 10.55 -17.34
CA THR A 19 -31.02 10.58 -17.03
C THR A 19 -30.65 9.20 -16.49
N GLY A 20 -30.21 8.31 -17.37
CA GLY A 20 -29.46 7.13 -16.98
C GLY A 20 -28.15 7.61 -16.36
N ALA A 21 -28.13 7.76 -15.04
CA ALA A 21 -26.92 7.92 -14.26
C ALA A 21 -26.10 6.65 -14.45
N GLY A 22 -25.18 6.68 -15.41
CA GLY A 22 -24.13 5.69 -15.54
C GLY A 22 -23.41 5.58 -14.20
N SER A 23 -23.64 4.47 -13.51
CA SER A 23 -22.93 4.07 -12.30
C SER A 23 -21.52 3.66 -12.68
N ALA A 24 -20.69 4.62 -13.08
CA ALA A 24 -19.25 4.45 -13.08
C ALA A 24 -18.77 4.88 -11.69
N GLY A 25 -18.91 3.97 -10.73
CA GLY A 25 -18.00 3.95 -9.60
C GLY A 25 -16.61 3.70 -10.16
N ALA A 26 -15.96 4.75 -10.67
CA ALA A 26 -14.54 4.74 -10.89
C ALA A 26 -13.95 4.51 -9.51
N ALA A 27 -13.31 3.35 -9.35
CA ALA A 27 -12.58 3.00 -8.15
C ALA A 27 -11.81 4.25 -7.71
N GLN A 28 -12.13 4.76 -6.52
CA GLN A 28 -11.18 5.56 -5.76
C GLN A 28 -9.99 4.63 -5.53
N GLY A 29 -9.07 4.61 -6.50
CA GLY A 29 -7.69 4.29 -6.27
C GLY A 29 -7.28 5.29 -5.22
N ASP A 30 -7.31 4.83 -3.99
CA ASP A 30 -6.79 5.47 -2.80
C ASP A 30 -5.32 5.76 -3.13
N THR A 31 -5.04 6.88 -3.82
CA THR A 31 -3.69 7.42 -4.02
C THR A 31 -3.24 7.95 -2.67
N ARG A 32 -3.09 7.00 -1.76
CA ARG A 32 -2.25 7.02 -0.57
C ARG A 32 -0.90 7.56 -1.00
N ALA A 33 -0.33 8.45 -0.21
CA ALA A 33 0.88 9.20 -0.54
C ALA A 33 2.12 8.29 -0.55
N ALA A 34 2.20 7.39 -1.52
CA ALA A 34 3.38 6.58 -1.76
C ALA A 34 4.51 7.49 -2.25
N GLY A 35 5.74 7.17 -1.86
CA GLY A 35 6.92 7.82 -2.42
C GLY A 35 7.47 8.99 -1.59
N ALA A 36 6.90 9.32 -0.44
CA ALA A 36 7.50 10.28 0.49
C ALA A 36 8.65 9.63 1.28
N TYR A 37 8.35 8.51 1.95
CA TYR A 37 9.29 7.78 2.80
C TYR A 37 9.25 6.28 2.52
N CYS A 38 10.43 5.69 2.35
CA CYS A 38 10.62 4.32 1.91
C CYS A 38 11.38 3.49 2.94
N LEU A 39 10.99 2.22 3.07
CA LEU A 39 11.77 1.19 3.75
C LEU A 39 13.12 1.08 3.06
N ALA A 40 14.19 1.19 3.83
CA ALA A 40 15.54 1.22 3.34
C ALA A 40 16.44 0.33 4.18
N ASN A 41 17.21 -0.52 3.52
CA ASN A 41 18.42 -1.06 4.08
C ASN A 41 19.53 0.01 4.05
N ASP A 42 20.30 0.08 5.12
CA ASP A 42 21.59 0.79 5.11
C ASP A 42 22.62 -0.12 4.44
N TRP A 43 23.00 0.24 3.21
CA TRP A 43 23.62 -0.68 2.27
C TRP A 43 24.92 -1.30 2.81
N GLY A 44 25.05 -2.62 2.65
CA GLY A 44 26.19 -3.37 3.19
C GLY A 44 26.10 -3.67 4.69
N THR A 45 25.00 -3.30 5.34
CA THR A 45 24.74 -3.61 6.76
C THR A 45 23.43 -4.38 6.93
N PRO A 46 23.18 -5.01 8.09
CA PRO A 46 21.87 -5.58 8.41
C PRO A 46 20.78 -4.56 8.70
N LYS A 47 21.10 -3.27 8.87
CA LYS A 47 20.17 -2.28 9.43
C LYS A 47 19.07 -1.94 8.43
N VAL A 48 17.85 -1.83 8.95
CA VAL A 48 16.67 -1.37 8.22
C VAL A 48 16.13 -0.11 8.89
N SER A 49 15.65 0.83 8.08
CA SER A 49 15.12 2.11 8.53
C SER A 49 14.11 2.65 7.54
N VAL A 50 13.47 3.76 7.86
CA VAL A 50 12.74 4.60 6.92
C VAL A 50 13.56 5.85 6.60
N LYS A 51 13.62 6.21 5.31
CA LYS A 51 14.22 7.47 4.85
C LYS A 51 13.48 7.97 3.60
N PRO A 52 13.66 9.24 3.17
CA PRO A 52 13.02 9.75 1.96
C PRO A 52 13.22 8.82 0.77
N CYS A 53 12.18 8.61 -0.04
CA CYS A 53 12.30 7.76 -1.21
C CYS A 53 13.25 8.38 -2.24
N ALA A 54 14.19 7.58 -2.73
CA ALA A 54 15.24 7.96 -3.66
C ALA A 54 15.41 6.80 -4.67
N PRO A 55 14.96 6.95 -5.93
CA PRO A 55 15.01 5.88 -6.93
C PRO A 55 16.42 5.36 -7.28
N GLY A 56 17.47 6.11 -6.93
CA GLY A 56 18.86 5.68 -7.11
C GLY A 56 19.44 4.97 -5.88
N ASP A 57 18.67 4.81 -4.80
CA ASP A 57 19.15 4.20 -3.57
C ASP A 57 18.96 2.68 -3.60
N GLN A 58 20.05 1.97 -3.87
CA GLN A 58 20.07 0.50 -3.96
C GLN A 58 19.44 -0.23 -2.76
N GLY A 59 19.43 0.37 -1.57
CA GLY A 59 18.86 -0.20 -0.35
C GLY A 59 17.35 -0.02 -0.22
N GLN A 60 16.71 0.75 -1.10
CA GLN A 60 15.25 0.97 -1.09
C GLN A 60 14.48 0.09 -2.07
N HIS A 61 15.19 -0.76 -2.83
CA HIS A 61 14.58 -1.64 -3.79
C HIS A 61 14.41 -3.04 -3.19
N TRP A 62 13.20 -3.57 -3.27
CA TRP A 62 12.73 -4.81 -2.68
C TRP A 62 11.96 -5.62 -3.73
N VAL A 63 11.94 -6.94 -3.59
CA VAL A 63 10.94 -7.79 -4.26
C VAL A 63 10.25 -8.65 -3.23
N VAL A 64 8.93 -8.71 -3.40
CA VAL A 64 8.06 -9.66 -2.73
C VAL A 64 7.96 -10.89 -3.62
N SER A 65 8.40 -12.04 -3.11
CA SER A 65 8.32 -13.34 -3.79
C SER A 65 7.71 -14.36 -2.84
N GLY A 66 6.45 -14.72 -3.06
CA GLY A 66 5.67 -15.46 -2.08
C GLY A 66 5.57 -14.67 -0.77
N HIS A 67 5.99 -15.28 0.33
CA HIS A 67 6.02 -14.64 1.65
C HIS A 67 7.38 -14.02 1.99
N GLN A 68 8.35 -13.95 1.09
CA GLN A 68 9.65 -13.34 1.38
C GLN A 68 9.75 -11.95 0.73
N VAL A 69 10.36 -11.02 1.45
CA VAL A 69 10.71 -9.68 0.97
C VAL A 69 12.23 -9.59 0.92
N ALA A 70 12.80 -9.57 -0.27
CA ALA A 70 14.25 -9.60 -0.50
C ALA A 70 14.76 -8.30 -1.13
N LEU A 71 16.00 -7.92 -0.84
CA LEU A 71 16.65 -6.77 -1.50
C LEU A 71 16.76 -7.00 -3.01
N ALA A 72 16.50 -5.96 -3.80
CA ALA A 72 16.56 -6.06 -5.25
C ALA A 72 17.94 -6.21 -5.84
N ASN A 73 18.86 -5.45 -5.27
CA ASN A 73 20.24 -5.43 -5.69
C ASN A 73 21.08 -6.48 -4.94
N ALA A 74 20.47 -7.31 -4.09
CA ALA A 74 21.11 -8.37 -3.31
C ALA A 74 20.11 -9.48 -2.92
N ARG A 75 19.58 -10.21 -3.92
CA ARG A 75 18.48 -11.20 -3.76
C ARG A 75 18.71 -12.31 -2.72
N GLY A 76 19.96 -12.56 -2.33
CA GLY A 76 20.31 -13.49 -1.26
C GLY A 76 20.00 -12.98 0.15
N TYR A 77 19.52 -11.74 0.30
CA TYR A 77 19.26 -11.09 1.59
C TYR A 77 17.79 -10.68 1.73
N CYS A 78 17.18 -11.13 2.82
CA CYS A 78 15.76 -11.01 3.12
C CYS A 78 15.52 -10.11 4.33
N LEU A 79 14.43 -9.33 4.28
CA LEU A 79 13.86 -8.65 5.44
C LEU A 79 13.47 -9.69 6.49
N ALA A 80 13.93 -9.50 7.70
CA ALA A 80 13.78 -10.45 8.78
C ALA A 80 13.39 -9.76 10.07
N ASN A 81 12.41 -10.32 10.76
CA ASN A 81 12.27 -10.14 12.20
C ASN A 81 13.22 -11.08 12.93
N THR A 82 13.84 -10.61 14.01
CA THR A 82 14.49 -11.50 14.98
C THR A 82 13.40 -12.16 15.81
N TRP A 83 13.17 -13.46 15.60
CA TRP A 83 12.03 -14.19 16.16
C TRP A 83 11.90 -14.02 17.67
N GLY A 84 10.68 -13.73 18.13
CA GLY A 84 10.39 -13.47 19.55
C GLY A 84 10.77 -12.07 20.04
N THR A 85 11.22 -11.18 19.14
CA THR A 85 11.58 -9.79 19.47
C THR A 85 10.89 -8.80 18.51
N ALA A 86 11.04 -7.51 18.78
CA ALA A 86 10.57 -6.44 17.88
C ALA A 86 11.58 -6.06 16.78
N GLU A 87 12.79 -6.61 16.79
CA GLU A 87 13.87 -6.16 15.91
C GLU A 87 13.60 -6.58 14.46
N VAL A 88 13.87 -5.64 13.54
CA VAL A 88 13.80 -5.87 12.08
C VAL A 88 15.14 -5.53 11.46
N SER A 89 15.64 -6.44 10.62
CA SER A 89 16.93 -6.34 9.95
C SER A 89 16.87 -6.98 8.56
N VAL A 90 17.97 -6.94 7.83
CA VAL A 90 18.22 -7.74 6.64
C VAL A 90 19.29 -8.78 6.97
N LYS A 91 19.07 -10.03 6.56
CA LYS A 91 20.06 -11.11 6.70
C LYS A 91 19.91 -12.14 5.56
N PRO A 92 20.86 -13.08 5.38
CA PRO A 92 20.77 -14.08 4.33
C PRO A 92 19.41 -14.81 4.35
N CYS A 93 18.80 -14.97 3.19
CA CYS A 93 17.53 -15.68 3.05
C CYS A 93 17.70 -17.14 3.49
N ALA A 94 16.84 -17.60 4.39
CA ALA A 94 16.90 -18.89 5.05
C ALA A 94 15.47 -19.48 5.11
N PRO A 95 15.16 -20.53 4.32
CA PRO A 95 13.80 -21.09 4.24
C PRO A 95 13.23 -21.68 5.54
N ARG A 96 14.05 -21.87 6.58
CA ARG A 96 13.62 -22.36 7.89
C ARG A 96 13.43 -21.25 8.91
N ASP A 97 13.70 -20.01 8.53
CA ASP A 97 13.61 -18.86 9.40
C ASP A 97 12.23 -18.21 9.32
N GLN A 98 11.39 -18.48 10.33
CA GLN A 98 10.04 -17.94 10.42
C GLN A 98 9.99 -16.41 10.39
N GLY A 99 11.04 -15.74 10.88
CA GLY A 99 11.13 -14.28 10.90
C GLY A 99 11.26 -13.64 9.52
N GLN A 100 11.51 -14.42 8.47
CA GLN A 100 11.63 -13.93 7.09
C GLN A 100 10.35 -14.07 6.27
N TYR A 101 9.27 -14.58 6.88
CA TYR A 101 8.00 -14.79 6.21
C TYR A 101 7.01 -13.68 6.59
N TRP A 102 6.62 -12.91 5.58
CA TRP A 102 5.76 -11.74 5.66
C TRP A 102 4.56 -11.92 4.73
N ASP A 103 3.38 -11.60 5.23
CA ASP A 103 2.20 -11.40 4.42
C ASP A 103 2.13 -9.92 4.02
N VAL A 104 2.25 -9.66 2.72
CA VAL A 104 2.08 -8.34 2.13
C VAL A 104 0.68 -8.26 1.54
N ALA A 105 -0.25 -7.64 2.26
CA ALA A 105 -1.65 -7.58 1.86
C ALA A 105 -2.30 -6.26 2.28
N GLY A 106 -3.06 -5.65 1.37
CA GLY A 106 -3.62 -4.32 1.60
C GLY A 106 -2.51 -3.28 1.83
N GLN A 107 -2.62 -2.51 2.93
CA GLN A 107 -1.57 -1.57 3.34
C GLN A 107 -0.67 -2.13 4.44
N LYS A 108 -0.46 -3.44 4.50
CA LYS A 108 0.12 -4.05 5.69
C LYS A 108 1.17 -5.09 5.32
N LEU A 109 2.24 -5.10 6.10
CA LEU A 109 3.21 -6.19 6.15
C LEU A 109 3.11 -6.82 7.54
N SER A 110 2.58 -8.04 7.64
CA SER A 110 2.50 -8.79 8.90
C SER A 110 3.37 -10.03 8.87
N LEU A 111 3.85 -10.50 10.02
CA LEU A 111 4.57 -11.77 10.09
C LEU A 111 3.62 -12.92 9.76
N ASN A 112 3.96 -13.75 8.78
CA ASN A 112 3.10 -14.87 8.36
C ASN A 112 2.92 -15.91 9.49
N PHE A 113 3.99 -16.22 10.23
CA PHE A 113 3.95 -17.15 11.37
C PHE A 113 3.49 -16.49 12.69
N ALA A 114 3.24 -15.18 12.70
CA ALA A 114 2.73 -14.44 13.85
C ALA A 114 1.87 -13.24 13.39
N PRO A 115 0.70 -13.49 12.76
CA PRO A 115 -0.05 -12.47 12.00
C PRO A 115 -0.64 -11.34 12.85
N ALA A 116 -0.58 -11.47 14.18
CA ALA A 116 -0.90 -10.40 15.11
C ALA A 116 0.18 -9.31 15.19
N TYR A 117 1.36 -9.50 14.56
CA TYR A 117 2.47 -8.55 14.55
C TYR A 117 2.71 -7.98 13.16
N CYS A 118 2.85 -6.66 13.09
CA CYS A 118 2.98 -5.89 11.87
C CYS A 118 4.29 -5.09 11.87
N LEU A 119 4.87 -4.92 10.67
CA LEU A 119 5.95 -3.99 10.43
C LEU A 119 5.46 -2.57 10.75
N ALA A 120 6.21 -1.86 11.58
CA ALA A 120 5.86 -0.53 12.03
C ALA A 120 7.07 0.39 11.94
N ASN A 121 6.84 1.59 11.42
CA ASN A 121 7.71 2.72 11.65
C ASN A 121 7.32 3.38 12.98
N ALA A 122 8.30 3.75 13.79
CA ALA A 122 8.04 4.64 14.91
C ALA A 122 7.89 6.07 14.37
N TRP A 123 6.65 6.57 14.40
CA TRP A 123 6.24 7.83 13.78
C TRP A 123 7.19 8.99 14.10
N GLY A 124 7.60 9.74 13.07
CA GLY A 124 8.54 10.85 13.20
C GLY A 124 10.01 10.44 13.42
N THR A 125 10.33 9.15 13.31
CA THR A 125 11.71 8.64 13.42
C THR A 125 12.04 7.71 12.25
N PRO A 126 13.32 7.44 11.96
CA PRO A 126 13.69 6.45 10.95
C PRO A 126 13.57 4.99 11.45
N ALA A 127 13.19 4.76 12.71
CA ALA A 127 13.22 3.42 13.30
C ALA A 127 12.10 2.53 12.75
N VAL A 128 12.44 1.26 12.51
CA VAL A 128 11.53 0.22 12.05
C VAL A 128 11.59 -0.96 13.02
N SER A 129 10.45 -1.51 13.36
CA SER A 129 10.31 -2.67 14.23
C SER A 129 9.05 -3.46 13.87
N THR A 130 8.82 -4.58 14.55
CA THR A 130 7.50 -5.21 14.58
C THR A 130 6.80 -4.91 15.90
N LYS A 131 5.50 -4.69 15.86
CA LYS A 131 4.65 -4.57 17.07
C LYS A 131 3.25 -5.11 16.78
N PRO A 132 2.37 -5.29 17.79
CA PRO A 132 1.00 -5.72 17.56
C PRO A 132 0.32 -4.86 16.48
N CYS A 133 -0.41 -5.51 15.59
CA CYS A 133 -1.11 -4.83 14.51
C CYS A 133 -2.20 -3.91 15.07
N ASP A 134 -2.17 -2.65 14.65
CA ASP A 134 -3.09 -1.59 15.04
C ASP A 134 -3.46 -0.79 13.79
N THR A 135 -4.72 -0.87 13.38
CA THR A 135 -5.22 -0.17 12.19
C THR A 135 -5.17 1.36 12.34
N SER A 136 -5.16 1.86 13.57
CA SER A 136 -5.09 3.30 13.87
C SER A 136 -3.66 3.84 13.88
N ASP A 137 -2.64 2.97 13.84
CA ASP A 137 -1.25 3.42 13.80
C ASP A 137 -0.80 3.73 12.37
N PRO A 138 -0.55 5.00 12.01
CA PRO A 138 -0.12 5.37 10.67
C PRO A 138 1.23 4.75 10.28
N GLY A 139 2.08 4.40 11.24
CA GLY A 139 3.37 3.75 11.00
C GLY A 139 3.28 2.30 10.51
N GLN A 140 2.09 1.68 10.53
CA GLN A 140 1.86 0.32 10.04
C GLN A 140 1.22 0.26 8.65
N HIS A 141 0.98 1.41 8.03
CA HIS A 141 0.41 1.48 6.69
C HIS A 141 1.52 1.60 5.66
N TRP A 142 1.72 0.53 4.90
CA TRP A 142 2.77 0.40 3.89
C TRP A 142 2.17 0.05 2.54
N VAL A 143 2.74 0.57 1.46
CA VAL A 143 2.35 0.25 0.10
C VAL A 143 3.57 -0.15 -0.71
N VAL A 144 3.43 -1.22 -1.49
CA VAL A 144 4.42 -1.58 -2.52
C VAL A 144 4.10 -0.74 -3.76
N PHE A 145 5.07 0.03 -4.23
CA PHE A 145 4.94 0.82 -5.46
C PHE A 145 6.24 0.68 -6.26
N ASN A 146 6.13 0.29 -7.52
CA ASN A 146 7.28 -0.22 -8.30
C ASN A 146 8.00 -1.34 -7.53
N ASP A 147 9.29 -1.17 -7.26
CA ASP A 147 10.12 -2.05 -6.45
C ASP A 147 10.44 -1.44 -5.08
N GLN A 148 9.73 -0.42 -4.63
CA GLN A 148 9.92 0.20 -3.32
C GLN A 148 8.73 -0.10 -2.39
N ILE A 149 8.99 -0.07 -1.08
CA ILE A 149 7.97 -0.20 -0.03
C ILE A 149 7.91 1.12 0.72
N SER A 150 6.79 1.84 0.64
CA SER A 150 6.65 3.19 1.21
C SER A 150 5.58 3.25 2.29
N LEU A 151 5.79 4.12 3.27
CA LEU A 151 4.74 4.52 4.21
C LEU A 151 3.60 5.19 3.44
N ALA A 152 2.40 4.64 3.57
CA ALA A 152 1.25 5.05 2.79
C ALA A 152 0.52 6.28 3.35
N LEU A 153 0.77 6.62 4.62
CA LEU A 153 0.10 7.70 5.35
C LEU A 153 1.06 8.79 5.85
N ALA A 154 2.30 8.81 5.33
CA ALA A 154 3.35 9.76 5.73
C ALA A 154 3.15 11.17 5.17
#